data_AF-A0A9W7AUI6-F1
#
_entry.id   AF-A0A9W7AUI6-F1
#
_cell.length_a   1.000
_cell.length_b   1.000
_cell.length_c   1.000
_cell.angle_alpha   90.00
_cell.angle_beta   90.00
_cell.angle_gamma   90.00
#
_symmetry.space_group_name_H-M   'P 1'
#
loop_
_entity.id
_entity.type
_entity.pdbx_description
1 polymer ?
#
loop_
_entity_poly.entity_id
_entity_poly.type
_entity_poly.pdbx_seq_one_letter_code
_entity_poly.pdbx_strand_id
1 'polypeptide(L)'
;MKFALFSLATMATSASAGKYFHGHGYKQSSEPKEVIKTSLPKSSELPKELDFRSFGPSSRNYASAVRNQHIPNYCGGCYIFAATSALADRIRLARGDRSSQQVDLSPQVMLNCDTVGGDDGCHGGDPINVYSYIHDNGIPEETCQLYSATGHDVGNTCEGIDVCMDCAHGTGICSAVDESKFYTYGVEVRQGEFGLVNGTDAMMQELQRGPIACTVAVTEDFEDYTGGVFEDTTGTTEMDHSISLIGYGTDEDGTDYWLGRNSWGEYWGEMGFFKIVRGTNNLGIEANCQWAVPSAEDNESWGNKNVKSEEVAVRDPDRLPMYGGLRPSGYETVEEHVTSPLPHTYLTADDLPAAFDWRDVNGTNWVTWDKNQHIPQYCGSCWAQGVTSALSDRLNIMSGGQGPVVNLSPQVLINFNGGGTCEGGMPASAYRYIEQNGIPDQTCQVYQAADLGGRKGRDCDDLCLCETCSPNATSFSPGSCVAVEEPPLYYVSEHGSVKGADKMKAEIFARGPIGCGIAADDAFEAYTGGIYEEEKR
;
A
#
# COMPACT_ATOMS: atom_id res chain seq x y z
N MET A 1 27.31 -6.21 -16.75
CA MET A 1 26.30 -5.16 -16.97
C MET A 1 26.71 -3.93 -16.18
N LYS A 2 26.97 -2.80 -16.84
CA LYS A 2 27.23 -1.52 -16.15
C LYS A 2 25.87 -0.96 -15.77
N PHE A 3 25.55 -0.96 -14.48
CA PHE A 3 24.37 -0.26 -13.96
C PHE A 3 24.59 1.24 -14.19
N ALA A 4 23.69 1.87 -14.94
CA ALA A 4 23.64 3.31 -15.06
C ALA A 4 23.14 3.87 -13.72
N LEU A 5 23.95 4.70 -13.07
CA LEU A 5 23.47 5.53 -11.97
C LEU A 5 22.37 6.43 -12.52
N PHE A 6 21.17 6.32 -11.96
CA PHE A 6 20.13 7.30 -12.16
C PHE A 6 20.57 8.61 -11.50
N SER A 7 20.69 9.65 -12.31
CA SER A 7 20.72 11.02 -11.81
C SER A 7 19.31 11.32 -11.32
N LEU A 8 19.12 11.51 -10.01
CA LEU A 8 17.94 12.22 -9.53
C LEU A 8 17.96 13.59 -10.22
N ALA A 9 17.02 13.82 -11.13
CA ALA A 9 16.73 15.18 -11.55
C ALA A 9 16.07 15.85 -10.35
N THR A 10 16.76 16.81 -9.74
CA THR A 10 16.15 17.79 -8.83
C THR A 10 14.97 18.43 -9.54
N MET A 11 13.75 17.95 -9.26
CA MET A 11 12.52 18.68 -9.52
C MET A 11 12.36 19.68 -8.39
N ALA A 12 12.64 20.94 -8.69
CA ALA A 12 12.27 22.06 -7.86
C ALA A 12 11.02 22.67 -8.49
N THR A 13 9.86 22.47 -7.88
CA THR A 13 8.69 23.35 -8.04
C THR A 13 7.89 23.36 -6.74
N SER A 14 7.68 24.57 -6.22
CA SER A 14 6.88 24.89 -5.05
C SER A 14 5.40 24.80 -5.40
N ALA A 15 4.68 23.85 -4.80
CA ALA A 15 3.23 23.91 -4.69
C ALA A 15 2.89 24.51 -3.32
N SER A 16 2.33 25.73 -3.32
CA SER A 16 1.78 26.36 -2.12
C SER A 16 0.45 25.69 -1.83
N ALA A 17 0.40 24.90 -0.76
CA ALA A 17 -0.81 24.24 -0.33
C ALA A 17 -1.73 25.28 0.33
N GLY A 18 -2.93 25.49 -0.23
CA GLY A 18 -3.84 26.52 0.24
C GLY A 18 -4.50 26.14 1.57
N LYS A 19 -4.21 26.89 2.64
CA LYS A 19 -4.96 27.01 3.91
C LYS A 19 -5.89 25.84 4.25
N TYR A 20 -5.34 24.77 4.82
CA TYR A 20 -6.12 23.65 5.31
C TYR A 20 -6.65 23.91 6.74
N PHE A 21 -7.94 23.66 6.94
CA PHE A 21 -8.57 23.68 8.26
C PHE A 21 -8.09 22.44 9.04
N HIS A 22 -7.59 22.66 10.26
CA HIS A 22 -6.97 21.67 11.12
C HIS A 22 -7.96 20.54 11.45
N GLY A 23 -7.72 19.35 10.89
CA GLY A 23 -8.58 18.18 11.02
C GLY A 23 -7.84 16.93 11.47
N HIS A 24 -6.78 17.10 12.24
CA HIS A 24 -5.89 15.98 12.55
C HIS A 24 -6.59 14.94 13.46
N GLY A 25 -6.18 13.69 13.30
CA GLY A 25 -6.93 12.51 13.76
C GLY A 25 -6.43 11.88 15.04
N TYR A 26 -5.48 12.48 15.76
CA TYR A 26 -5.02 11.91 17.03
C TYR A 26 -5.94 12.35 18.19
N LYS A 27 -6.36 11.37 18.99
CA LYS A 27 -7.07 11.56 20.26
C LYS A 27 -6.40 10.71 21.34
N GLN A 28 -5.90 11.35 22.39
CA GLN A 28 -5.20 10.62 23.46
C GLN A 28 -6.13 9.66 24.23
N SER A 29 -5.72 8.40 24.35
CA SER A 29 -6.42 7.38 25.14
C SER A 29 -6.24 7.53 26.66
N SER A 30 -7.12 6.88 27.43
CA SER A 30 -7.01 6.82 28.90
C SER A 30 -5.98 5.75 29.37
N GLU A 31 -4.72 6.18 29.45
CA GLU A 31 -3.54 5.50 30.05
C GLU A 31 -3.29 4.02 29.73
N PRO A 32 -2.52 3.72 28.66
CA PRO A 32 -1.80 2.46 28.54
C PRO A 32 -0.59 2.43 29.49
N LYS A 33 -0.32 1.26 30.09
CA LYS A 33 0.86 1.07 30.94
C LYS A 33 2.13 1.03 30.07
N GLU A 34 3.16 1.78 30.45
CA GLU A 34 4.52 1.58 29.93
C GLU A 34 4.94 0.13 30.21
N VAL A 35 5.16 -0.67 29.16
CA VAL A 35 5.71 -2.02 29.33
C VAL A 35 6.91 -2.22 28.43
N ILE A 36 8.03 -1.58 28.75
CA ILE A 36 9.31 -1.87 28.09
C ILE A 36 9.77 -3.27 28.53
N LYS A 37 9.80 -4.25 27.61
CA LYS A 37 10.35 -5.58 27.87
C LYS A 37 11.71 -5.81 27.21
N THR A 38 12.63 -6.31 28.04
CA THR A 38 13.97 -6.88 27.77
C THR A 38 15.05 -5.95 27.24
N SER A 39 16.31 -6.32 27.53
CA SER A 39 17.53 -5.53 27.36
C SER A 39 17.71 -5.02 25.94
N LEU A 40 17.26 -3.79 25.69
CA LEU A 40 17.63 -3.07 24.49
C LEU A 40 19.12 -2.69 24.56
N PRO A 41 19.82 -2.63 23.41
CA PRO A 41 21.21 -2.17 23.36
C PRO A 41 21.31 -0.76 23.94
N LYS A 42 22.47 -0.39 24.48
CA LYS A 42 22.64 0.98 24.96
C LYS A 42 22.65 1.93 23.76
N SER A 43 22.18 3.16 23.95
CA SER A 43 22.22 4.21 22.92
C SER A 43 23.62 4.37 22.28
N SER A 44 24.70 4.23 23.08
CA SER A 44 26.09 4.27 22.61
C SER A 44 26.52 3.13 21.67
N GLU A 45 25.74 2.05 21.59
CA GLU A 45 26.01 0.86 20.78
C GLU A 45 25.18 0.85 19.48
N LEU A 46 24.28 1.82 19.32
CA LEU A 46 23.41 1.94 18.16
C LEU A 46 24.17 2.42 16.92
N PRO A 47 23.74 2.01 15.71
CA PRO A 47 24.25 2.61 14.49
C PRO A 47 23.94 4.12 14.49
N LYS A 48 24.72 4.92 13.77
CA LYS A 48 24.46 6.36 13.62
C LYS A 48 23.26 6.64 12.70
N GLU A 49 23.01 5.74 11.77
CA GLU A 49 21.95 5.82 10.79
C GLU A 49 21.17 4.52 10.76
N LEU A 50 19.86 4.64 10.61
CA LEU A 50 18.93 3.54 10.46
C LEU A 50 17.86 3.99 9.46
N ASP A 51 17.66 3.23 8.40
CA ASP A 51 16.61 3.46 7.41
C ASP A 51 16.00 2.12 7.00
N PHE A 52 14.74 1.87 7.36
CA PHE A 52 14.05 0.63 7.00
C PHE A 52 13.70 0.52 5.50
N ARG A 53 13.89 1.57 4.71
CA ARG A 53 13.78 1.53 3.23
C ARG A 53 15.05 0.99 2.56
N SER A 54 16.15 0.89 3.30
CA SER A 54 17.42 0.29 2.85
C SER A 54 18.17 -0.26 4.06
N PHE A 55 17.71 -1.39 4.59
CA PHE A 55 18.17 -1.98 5.83
C PHE A 55 19.04 -3.23 5.63
N GLY A 56 19.96 -3.44 6.56
CA GLY A 56 20.78 -4.64 6.63
C GLY A 56 21.88 -4.73 5.56
N PRO A 57 22.66 -5.83 5.54
CA PRO A 57 23.79 -5.99 4.63
C PRO A 57 23.39 -6.09 3.15
N SER A 58 22.12 -6.38 2.88
CA SER A 58 21.56 -6.51 1.54
C SER A 58 20.86 -5.23 1.06
N SER A 59 20.86 -4.15 1.85
CA SER A 59 20.19 -2.87 1.54
C SER A 59 18.74 -3.07 1.09
N ARG A 60 17.92 -3.72 1.92
CA ARG A 60 16.55 -4.13 1.57
C ARG A 60 15.51 -3.20 2.16
N ASN A 61 14.45 -2.94 1.40
CA ASN A 61 13.28 -2.24 1.90
C ASN A 61 12.36 -3.19 2.69
N TYR A 62 12.11 -2.85 3.95
CA TYR A 62 11.11 -3.46 4.84
C TYR A 62 9.92 -2.54 5.15
N ALA A 63 9.97 -1.28 4.74
CA ALA A 63 8.86 -0.34 4.87
C ALA A 63 7.77 -0.60 3.82
N SER A 64 6.51 -0.73 4.26
CA SER A 64 5.31 -0.79 3.44
C SER A 64 5.10 0.51 2.67
N ALA A 65 4.28 0.42 1.62
CA ALA A 65 4.00 1.55 0.75
C ALA A 65 3.44 2.75 1.53
N VAL A 66 3.69 3.95 1.01
CA VAL A 66 3.01 5.15 1.50
C VAL A 66 1.52 5.02 1.21
N ARG A 67 0.71 5.59 2.08
CA ARG A 67 -0.76 5.61 1.94
C ARG A 67 -1.29 7.03 2.03
N ASN A 68 -2.57 7.20 1.69
CA ASN A 68 -3.23 8.50 1.74
C ASN A 68 -4.58 8.40 2.48
N GLN A 69 -4.64 8.94 3.71
CA GLN A 69 -5.85 8.98 4.52
C GLN A 69 -6.87 10.04 4.05
N HIS A 70 -6.47 10.95 3.15
CA HIS A 70 -7.31 12.06 2.73
C HIS A 70 -8.22 11.71 1.56
N ILE A 71 -8.15 10.51 0.99
CA ILE A 71 -8.92 10.12 -0.21
C ILE A 71 -9.57 8.75 -0.04
N PRO A 72 -10.75 8.47 -0.62
CA PRO A 72 -11.50 9.33 -1.55
C PRO A 72 -12.33 10.41 -0.86
N ASN A 73 -12.32 10.42 0.46
CA ASN A 73 -12.95 11.40 1.33
C ASN A 73 -11.95 11.78 2.43
N TYR A 74 -12.10 12.96 3.01
CA TYR A 74 -11.31 13.29 4.18
C TYR A 74 -11.64 12.38 5.36
N CYS A 75 -10.59 11.84 5.97
CA CYS A 75 -10.67 11.04 7.16
C CYS A 75 -9.47 11.36 8.07
N GLY A 76 -9.74 11.68 9.33
CA GLY A 76 -8.75 11.79 10.41
C GLY A 76 -8.25 10.41 10.86
N GLY A 77 -7.89 9.53 9.92
CA GLY A 77 -7.47 8.16 10.18
C GLY A 77 -5.99 7.99 10.52
N CYS A 78 -5.23 9.07 10.73
CA CYS A 78 -3.76 9.02 10.87
C CYS A 78 -3.28 8.00 11.91
N TYR A 79 -3.99 7.86 13.03
CA TYR A 79 -3.66 6.90 14.09
C TYR A 79 -3.67 5.45 13.60
N ILE A 80 -4.65 5.08 12.76
CA ILE A 80 -4.76 3.77 12.12
C ILE A 80 -3.63 3.58 11.12
N PHE A 81 -3.39 4.58 10.25
CA PHE A 81 -2.35 4.48 9.22
C PHE A 81 -0.96 4.36 9.83
N ALA A 82 -0.65 5.14 10.86
CA ALA A 82 0.60 5.05 11.61
C ALA A 82 0.78 3.67 12.27
N ALA A 83 -0.25 3.19 12.98
CA ALA A 83 -0.21 1.92 13.69
C ALA A 83 -0.05 0.72 12.74
N THR A 84 -0.94 0.61 11.75
CA THR A 84 -0.98 -0.51 10.81
C THR A 84 0.25 -0.56 9.93
N SER A 85 0.77 0.59 9.47
CA SER A 85 1.97 0.60 8.65
C SER A 85 3.21 0.22 9.46
N ALA A 86 3.34 0.71 10.71
CA ALA A 86 4.43 0.29 11.60
C ALA A 86 4.38 -1.21 11.93
N LEU A 87 3.17 -1.77 12.13
CA LEU A 87 3.00 -3.21 12.37
C LEU A 87 3.34 -4.05 11.13
N ALA A 88 2.89 -3.63 9.95
CA ALA A 88 3.21 -4.29 8.68
C ALA A 88 4.73 -4.35 8.44
N ASP A 89 5.44 -3.26 8.72
CA ASP A 89 6.90 -3.21 8.60
C ASP A 89 7.58 -4.16 9.59
N ARG A 90 7.10 -4.22 10.83
CA ARG A 90 7.60 -5.16 11.85
C ARG A 90 7.35 -6.61 11.47
N ILE A 91 6.20 -6.94 10.87
CA ILE A 91 5.92 -8.28 10.34
C ILE A 91 6.92 -8.61 9.22
N ARG A 92 7.17 -7.68 8.30
CA ARG A 92 8.14 -7.87 7.21
C ARG A 92 9.56 -8.08 7.75
N LEU A 93 9.97 -7.30 8.75
CA LEU A 93 11.25 -7.48 9.44
C LEU A 93 11.35 -8.84 10.11
N ALA A 94 10.29 -9.30 10.79
CA ALA A 94 10.25 -10.59 11.47
C ALA A 94 10.32 -11.77 10.49
N ARG A 95 9.70 -11.65 9.31
CA ARG A 95 9.78 -12.66 8.24
C ARG A 95 11.15 -12.65 7.51
N GLY A 96 11.85 -11.52 7.52
CA GLY A 96 13.05 -11.31 6.72
C GLY A 96 12.75 -11.42 5.22
N ASP A 97 13.77 -11.77 4.43
CA ASP A 97 13.63 -11.82 2.97
C ASP A 97 12.81 -13.04 2.46
N ARG A 98 12.40 -13.94 3.36
CA ARG A 98 11.74 -15.22 3.05
C ARG A 98 10.26 -15.11 2.65
N SER A 99 9.66 -13.93 2.73
CA SER A 99 8.23 -13.76 2.51
C SER A 99 7.90 -13.61 1.03
N SER A 100 7.18 -14.58 0.45
CA SER A 100 6.70 -14.50 -0.95
C SER A 100 5.65 -13.42 -1.21
N GLN A 101 5.16 -12.75 -0.16
CA GLN A 101 4.09 -11.75 -0.23
C GLN A 101 4.45 -10.51 0.60
N GLN A 102 4.21 -9.33 0.04
CA GLN A 102 4.25 -8.06 0.78
C GLN A 102 3.06 -8.01 1.73
N VAL A 103 3.27 -7.52 2.95
CA VAL A 103 2.19 -7.36 3.94
C VAL A 103 1.63 -5.96 3.86
N ASP A 104 0.34 -5.85 3.55
CA ASP A 104 -0.39 -4.58 3.47
C ASP A 104 -1.69 -4.71 4.29
N LEU A 105 -1.67 -4.31 5.57
CA LEU A 105 -2.78 -4.54 6.51
C LEU A 105 -3.95 -3.58 6.25
N SER A 106 -5.20 -4.04 6.31
CA SER A 106 -6.37 -3.20 6.00
C SER A 106 -6.63 -2.12 7.07
N PRO A 107 -6.37 -0.82 6.80
CA PRO A 107 -6.78 0.24 7.72
C PRO A 107 -8.30 0.37 7.77
N GLN A 108 -9.00 -0.08 6.73
CA GLN A 108 -10.45 -0.01 6.64
C GLN A 108 -11.15 -0.87 7.69
N VAL A 109 -10.61 -2.04 8.03
CA VAL A 109 -11.15 -2.87 9.12
C VAL A 109 -11.10 -2.13 10.45
N MET A 110 -10.03 -1.36 10.72
CA MET A 110 -9.95 -0.56 11.95
C MET A 110 -11.01 0.55 11.96
N LEU A 111 -11.22 1.25 10.84
CA LEU A 111 -12.31 2.24 10.73
C LEU A 111 -13.70 1.63 10.95
N ASN A 112 -13.91 0.41 10.47
CA ASN A 112 -15.18 -0.29 10.61
C ASN A 112 -15.43 -0.80 12.02
N CYS A 113 -14.37 -1.24 12.72
CA CYS A 113 -14.50 -2.13 13.87
C CYS A 113 -13.90 -1.63 15.17
N ASP A 114 -12.85 -0.81 15.11
CA ASP A 114 -12.17 -0.37 16.31
C ASP A 114 -12.98 0.74 17.00
N THR A 115 -13.55 0.39 18.16
CA THR A 115 -14.22 1.34 19.06
C THR A 115 -13.55 1.33 20.44
N VAL A 116 -12.36 0.73 20.55
CA VAL A 116 -11.62 0.55 21.79
C VAL A 116 -11.08 1.91 22.25
N GLY A 117 -11.12 2.15 23.56
CA GLY A 117 -10.37 3.24 24.17
C GLY A 117 -10.78 4.67 23.76
N GLY A 118 -11.90 4.84 23.04
CA GLY A 118 -12.38 6.13 22.55
C GLY A 118 -12.05 6.44 21.10
N ASP A 119 -11.54 5.48 20.33
CA ASP A 119 -11.37 5.60 18.89
C ASP A 119 -12.72 5.79 18.19
N ASP A 120 -12.77 6.72 17.23
CA ASP A 120 -14.00 7.29 16.66
C ASP A 120 -13.93 7.37 15.14
N GLY A 121 -13.44 6.29 14.53
CA GLY A 121 -13.36 6.12 13.08
C GLY A 121 -12.57 7.26 12.44
N CYS A 122 -13.18 7.95 11.48
CA CYS A 122 -12.56 9.07 10.80
C CYS A 122 -12.40 10.33 11.67
N HIS A 123 -13.00 10.40 12.85
CA HIS A 123 -12.90 11.55 13.74
C HIS A 123 -11.70 11.45 14.69
N GLY A 124 -10.91 10.38 14.59
CA GLY A 124 -9.64 10.24 15.28
C GLY A 124 -9.62 9.20 16.40
N GLY A 125 -8.41 8.91 16.87
CA GLY A 125 -8.11 7.85 17.83
C GLY A 125 -6.64 7.81 18.24
N ASP A 126 -6.22 6.73 18.89
CA ASP A 126 -4.87 6.53 19.42
C ASP A 126 -4.22 5.27 18.82
N PRO A 127 -2.99 5.31 18.27
CA PRO A 127 -2.32 4.11 17.77
C PRO A 127 -2.25 2.95 18.77
N ILE A 128 -2.24 3.24 20.09
CA ILE A 128 -2.22 2.18 21.11
C ILE A 128 -3.51 1.36 21.14
N ASN A 129 -4.65 2.00 20.89
CA ASN A 129 -5.97 1.36 20.88
C ASN A 129 -6.07 0.42 19.66
N VAL A 130 -5.56 0.86 18.52
CA VAL A 130 -5.41 0.03 17.32
C VAL A 130 -4.60 -1.24 17.62
N TYR A 131 -3.46 -1.12 18.30
CA TYR A 131 -2.69 -2.30 18.70
C TYR A 131 -3.43 -3.20 19.69
N SER A 132 -4.20 -2.62 20.62
CA SER A 132 -5.06 -3.38 21.53
C SER A 132 -6.16 -4.12 20.78
N TYR A 133 -6.79 -3.49 19.78
CA TYR A 133 -7.79 -4.13 18.95
C TYR A 133 -7.20 -5.31 18.18
N ILE A 134 -6.05 -5.11 17.53
CA ILE A 134 -5.36 -6.16 16.74
C ILE A 134 -4.90 -7.31 17.64
N HIS A 135 -4.51 -7.03 18.89
CA HIS A 135 -4.18 -8.07 19.86
C HIS A 135 -5.37 -9.00 20.16
N ASP A 136 -6.56 -8.44 20.32
CA ASP A 136 -7.75 -9.20 20.69
C ASP A 136 -8.46 -9.86 19.49
N ASN A 137 -8.37 -9.25 18.29
CA ASN A 137 -9.18 -9.64 17.13
C ASN A 137 -8.36 -10.02 15.88
N GLY A 138 -7.11 -9.58 15.79
CA GLY A 138 -6.32 -9.63 14.57
C GLY A 138 -6.78 -8.63 13.50
N ILE A 139 -6.07 -8.62 12.36
CA ILE A 139 -6.35 -7.73 11.22
C ILE A 139 -6.00 -8.44 9.90
N PRO A 140 -6.88 -8.41 8.88
CA PRO A 140 -6.56 -8.97 7.56
C PRO A 140 -5.77 -7.97 6.68
N GLU A 141 -5.39 -8.41 5.49
CA GLU A 141 -4.79 -7.53 4.48
C GLU A 141 -5.84 -6.64 3.79
N GLU A 142 -5.38 -5.56 3.16
CA GLU A 142 -6.20 -4.60 2.43
C GLU A 142 -7.00 -5.24 1.28
N THR A 143 -6.59 -6.41 0.78
CA THR A 143 -7.39 -7.20 -0.18
C THR A 143 -8.72 -7.71 0.38
N CYS A 144 -8.89 -7.77 1.71
CA CYS A 144 -10.17 -8.10 2.35
C CYS A 144 -11.12 -6.90 2.43
N GLN A 145 -10.57 -5.70 2.64
CA GLN A 145 -11.29 -4.44 2.80
C GLN A 145 -10.40 -3.30 2.31
N LEU A 146 -10.71 -2.75 1.14
CA LEU A 146 -9.98 -1.60 0.59
C LEU A 146 -10.37 -0.33 1.33
N TYR A 147 -9.41 0.59 1.46
CA TYR A 147 -9.66 1.88 2.09
C TYR A 147 -10.73 2.70 1.35
N SER A 148 -11.82 3.03 2.05
CA SER A 148 -12.94 3.84 1.55
C SER A 148 -13.13 5.15 2.30
N ALA A 149 -12.29 5.43 3.32
CA ALA A 149 -12.32 6.64 4.14
C ALA A 149 -13.69 6.89 4.81
N THR A 150 -14.30 5.82 5.30
CA THR A 150 -15.57 5.80 6.04
C THR A 150 -15.51 4.71 7.10
N GLY A 151 -16.25 4.77 8.21
CA GLY A 151 -16.22 3.71 9.22
C GLY A 151 -17.53 3.53 9.96
N HIS A 152 -17.43 3.06 11.20
CA HIS A 152 -18.59 2.93 12.09
C HIS A 152 -19.28 4.28 12.36
N ASP A 153 -18.56 5.39 12.18
CA ASP A 153 -19.02 6.76 12.33
C ASP A 153 -20.12 7.14 11.32
N VAL A 154 -20.20 6.42 10.19
CA VAL A 154 -21.28 6.56 9.20
C VAL A 154 -22.19 5.33 9.11
N GLY A 155 -22.10 4.41 10.08
CA GLY A 155 -23.03 3.29 10.24
C GLY A 155 -22.54 1.92 9.83
N ASN A 156 -21.24 1.73 9.56
CA ASN A 156 -20.67 0.38 9.44
C ASN A 156 -20.76 -0.33 10.80
N THR A 157 -21.08 -1.63 10.79
CA THR A 157 -21.49 -2.35 12.01
C THR A 157 -20.47 -3.34 12.53
N CYS A 158 -19.31 -3.46 11.86
CA CYS A 158 -18.30 -4.48 12.14
C CYS A 158 -18.87 -5.92 12.07
N GLU A 159 -19.70 -6.18 11.07
CA GLU A 159 -20.12 -7.54 10.74
C GLU A 159 -19.04 -8.23 9.89
N GLY A 160 -19.17 -9.54 9.62
CA GLY A 160 -18.15 -10.26 8.82
C GLY A 160 -17.85 -9.62 7.46
N ILE A 161 -18.85 -8.96 6.85
CA ILE A 161 -18.69 -8.22 5.59
C ILE A 161 -17.86 -6.95 5.74
N ASP A 162 -17.75 -6.39 6.94
CA ASP A 162 -16.93 -5.22 7.25
C ASP A 162 -15.47 -5.61 7.60
N VAL A 163 -15.19 -6.92 7.74
CA VAL A 163 -13.85 -7.47 8.02
C VAL A 163 -13.19 -8.03 6.76
N CYS A 164 -13.92 -8.84 5.98
CA CYS A 164 -13.44 -9.33 4.70
C CYS A 164 -14.63 -9.57 3.77
N MET A 165 -14.63 -8.90 2.62
CA MET A 165 -15.71 -8.99 1.64
C MET A 165 -15.21 -9.44 0.27
N ASP A 166 -16.13 -10.01 -0.49
CA ASP A 166 -15.96 -10.25 -1.92
C ASP A 166 -17.32 -10.01 -2.60
N CYS A 167 -17.29 -9.43 -3.81
CA CYS A 167 -18.51 -9.14 -4.56
C CYS A 167 -18.57 -9.95 -5.83
N ALA A 168 -19.67 -10.68 -5.99
CA ALA A 168 -19.85 -11.62 -7.09
C ALA A 168 -20.00 -10.90 -8.44
N HIS A 169 -19.31 -11.43 -9.44
CA HIS A 169 -19.50 -11.05 -10.83
C HIS A 169 -20.96 -11.30 -11.28
N GLY A 170 -21.56 -10.33 -11.95
CA GLY A 170 -22.88 -10.44 -12.59
C GLY A 170 -24.05 -10.00 -11.72
N THR A 171 -24.10 -10.41 -10.45
CA THR A 171 -25.12 -9.92 -9.50
C THR A 171 -24.71 -8.62 -8.82
N GLY A 172 -23.38 -8.39 -8.67
CA GLY A 172 -22.83 -7.27 -7.89
C GLY A 172 -23.09 -7.39 -6.38
N ILE A 173 -23.60 -8.53 -5.92
CA ILE A 173 -23.89 -8.77 -4.50
C ILE A 173 -22.58 -9.04 -3.79
N CYS A 174 -22.32 -8.27 -2.72
CA CYS A 174 -21.20 -8.48 -1.82
C CYS A 174 -21.59 -9.36 -0.64
N SER A 175 -20.66 -10.18 -0.19
CA SER A 175 -20.83 -11.05 0.97
C SER A 175 -19.54 -11.14 1.80
N ALA A 176 -19.69 -11.47 3.08
CA ALA A 176 -18.57 -11.80 3.93
C ALA A 176 -17.82 -13.02 3.37
N VAL A 177 -16.49 -12.96 3.38
CA VAL A 177 -15.63 -14.09 3.04
C VAL A 177 -15.55 -15.03 4.24
N ASP A 178 -15.58 -16.33 3.99
CA ASP A 178 -15.38 -17.34 5.03
C ASP A 178 -13.97 -17.20 5.66
N GLU A 179 -13.89 -17.15 6.99
CA GLU A 179 -12.65 -16.98 7.75
C GLU A 179 -11.57 -18.03 7.45
N SER A 180 -11.94 -19.20 6.90
CA SER A 180 -10.97 -20.21 6.45
C SER A 180 -10.24 -19.84 5.15
N LYS A 181 -10.70 -18.80 4.44
CA LYS A 181 -10.18 -18.39 3.13
C LYS A 181 -9.26 -17.17 3.16
N PHE A 182 -9.09 -16.53 4.31
CA PHE A 182 -8.17 -15.41 4.46
C PHE A 182 -7.35 -15.53 5.76
N TYR A 183 -6.27 -14.77 5.82
CA TYR A 183 -5.38 -14.73 6.98
C TYR A 183 -5.58 -13.42 7.74
N THR A 184 -5.44 -13.50 9.06
CA THR A 184 -5.31 -12.34 9.92
C THR A 184 -3.92 -12.34 10.55
N TYR A 185 -3.46 -11.14 10.86
CA TYR A 185 -2.20 -10.83 11.52
C TYR A 185 -2.50 -10.35 12.94
N GLY A 186 -1.65 -10.71 13.90
CA GLY A 186 -1.88 -10.36 15.30
C GLY A 186 -0.73 -9.60 15.95
N VAL A 187 -1.00 -9.15 17.18
CA VAL A 187 0.00 -8.66 18.13
C VAL A 187 0.19 -9.72 19.22
N GLU A 188 1.44 -9.99 19.64
CA GLU A 188 1.77 -11.12 20.52
C GLU A 188 0.94 -11.12 21.83
N VAL A 189 0.39 -12.30 22.19
CA VAL A 189 -0.60 -12.49 23.29
C VAL A 189 0.01 -12.33 24.70
N ARG A 190 1.33 -12.17 24.82
CA ARG A 190 2.01 -12.10 26.12
C ARG A 190 1.85 -10.70 26.75
N GLN A 191 1.93 -10.60 28.08
CA GLN A 191 1.90 -9.30 28.76
C GLN A 191 3.08 -8.42 28.31
N GLY A 192 2.84 -7.20 27.83
CA GLY A 192 3.90 -6.24 27.52
C GLY A 192 4.45 -6.28 26.10
N GLU A 193 3.60 -6.63 25.12
CA GLU A 193 3.98 -6.78 23.72
C GLU A 193 3.44 -5.63 22.83
N PHE A 194 2.85 -4.62 23.45
CA PHE A 194 2.69 -3.27 22.89
C PHE A 194 2.71 -2.26 24.04
N GLY A 195 3.09 -1.02 23.76
CA GLY A 195 3.24 -0.01 24.81
C GLY A 195 3.78 1.32 24.32
N LEU A 196 3.97 2.24 25.27
CA LEU A 196 4.57 3.55 25.03
C LEU A 196 6.10 3.49 25.03
N VAL A 197 6.72 4.37 24.26
CA VAL A 197 8.15 4.66 24.27
C VAL A 197 8.36 6.15 24.03
N ASN A 198 9.08 6.82 24.93
CA ASN A 198 9.24 8.27 24.88
C ASN A 198 10.70 8.67 25.09
N GLY A 199 11.08 9.80 24.51
CA GLY A 199 12.43 10.36 24.59
C GLY A 199 13.40 9.71 23.61
N THR A 200 14.36 10.51 23.16
CA THR A 200 15.27 10.18 22.05
C THR A 200 15.94 8.81 22.19
N ASP A 201 16.60 8.56 23.32
CA ASP A 201 17.38 7.34 23.52
C ASP A 201 16.50 6.08 23.53
N ALA A 202 15.32 6.13 24.17
CA ALA A 202 14.44 4.98 24.26
C ALA A 202 13.78 4.67 22.91
N MET A 203 13.39 5.71 22.15
CA MET A 203 12.85 5.56 20.80
C MET A 203 13.90 4.97 19.84
N MET A 204 15.15 5.45 19.86
CA MET A 204 16.23 4.87 19.04
C MET A 204 16.50 3.40 19.37
N GLN A 205 16.39 3.03 20.65
CA GLN A 205 16.51 1.67 21.13
C GLN A 205 15.36 0.78 20.65
N GLU A 206 14.11 1.24 20.75
CA GLU A 206 12.95 0.49 20.29
C GLU A 206 12.93 0.33 18.77
N LEU A 207 13.43 1.32 18.02
CA LEU A 207 13.61 1.22 16.57
C LEU A 207 14.54 0.08 16.15
N GLN A 208 15.38 -0.47 17.04
CA GLN A 208 16.15 -1.70 16.72
C GLN A 208 15.25 -2.94 16.55
N ARG A 209 14.00 -2.86 16.99
CA ARG A 209 12.98 -3.89 16.81
C ARG A 209 12.01 -3.58 15.66
N GLY A 210 12.17 -2.44 14.99
CA GLY A 210 11.36 -2.01 13.85
C GLY A 210 10.62 -0.70 14.08
N PRO A 211 9.92 -0.19 13.06
CA PRO A 211 9.20 1.09 13.09
C PRO A 211 8.23 1.26 14.26
N ILE A 212 8.00 2.49 14.70
CA ILE A 212 7.07 2.85 15.78
C ILE A 212 6.05 3.86 15.29
N ALA A 213 4.86 3.87 15.86
CA ALA A 213 3.89 4.95 15.66
C ALA A 213 4.22 6.09 16.63
N CYS A 214 4.14 7.33 16.21
CA CYS A 214 4.38 8.51 17.05
C CYS A 214 3.34 9.57 16.77
N THR A 215 3.16 10.49 17.71
CA THR A 215 2.32 11.67 17.53
C THR A 215 3.15 12.93 17.39
N VAL A 216 2.69 13.85 16.57
CA VAL A 216 3.37 15.12 16.26
C VAL A 216 2.32 16.23 16.15
N ALA A 217 2.69 17.45 16.48
CA ALA A 217 1.88 18.62 16.17
C ALA A 217 2.06 19.01 14.70
N VAL A 218 0.99 19.44 14.03
CA VAL A 218 1.08 19.91 12.64
C VAL A 218 0.97 21.43 12.58
N THR A 219 2.03 22.07 12.05
CA THR A 219 2.06 23.51 11.74
C THR A 219 1.86 23.73 10.25
N GLU A 220 1.45 24.94 9.83
CA GLU A 220 1.36 25.30 8.40
C GLU A 220 2.68 25.00 7.64
N ASP A 221 3.83 25.33 8.23
CA ASP A 221 5.14 25.04 7.64
C ASP A 221 5.44 23.54 7.49
N PHE A 222 4.84 22.69 8.33
CA PHE A 222 4.99 21.24 8.22
C PHE A 222 4.06 20.67 7.15
N GLU A 223 2.85 21.23 6.99
CA GLU A 223 1.97 20.90 5.86
C GLU A 223 2.64 21.24 4.51
N ASP A 224 3.33 22.38 4.44
CA ASP A 224 4.06 22.85 3.26
C ASP A 224 5.46 22.20 3.08
N TYR A 225 5.81 21.18 3.87
CA TYR A 225 7.10 20.50 3.79
C TYR A 225 7.32 19.83 2.42
N THR A 226 8.46 20.11 1.80
CA THR A 226 8.86 19.55 0.49
C THR A 226 10.18 18.78 0.51
N GLY A 227 10.96 18.85 1.60
CA GLY A 227 12.23 18.14 1.73
C GLY A 227 13.21 18.74 2.75
N GLY A 228 14.30 18.02 3.02
CA GLY A 228 15.33 18.44 3.99
C GLY A 228 14.97 18.11 5.44
N VAL A 229 15.76 18.58 6.41
CA VAL A 229 15.49 18.37 7.84
C VAL A 229 14.59 19.50 8.36
N PHE A 230 13.35 19.17 8.72
CA PHE A 230 12.38 20.11 9.25
C PHE A 230 12.70 20.51 10.71
N GLU A 231 12.67 21.81 11.00
CA GLU A 231 12.81 22.38 12.34
C GLU A 231 11.68 23.39 12.57
N ASP A 232 10.83 23.16 13.58
CA ASP A 232 9.85 24.16 13.99
C ASP A 232 10.51 25.11 14.98
N THR A 233 10.24 26.41 14.82
CA THR A 233 10.75 27.45 15.73
C THR A 233 9.63 28.12 16.53
N THR A 234 8.38 27.71 16.34
CA THR A 234 7.22 28.24 17.06
C THR A 234 7.10 27.67 18.47
N GLY A 235 7.64 26.47 18.71
CA GLY A 235 7.57 25.78 20.00
C GLY A 235 6.26 25.03 20.18
N THR A 236 5.58 24.70 19.09
CA THR A 236 4.29 24.01 19.11
C THR A 236 4.48 22.55 19.56
N THR A 237 3.67 22.10 20.52
CA THR A 237 3.70 20.72 21.03
C THR A 237 2.30 20.16 21.28
N GLU A 238 1.26 20.82 20.78
CA GLU A 238 -0.11 20.34 20.83
C GLU A 238 -0.26 19.26 19.76
N MET A 239 0.15 18.04 20.10
CA MET A 239 0.14 16.90 19.18
C MET A 239 -1.27 16.57 18.75
N ASP A 240 -1.48 16.47 17.45
CA ASP A 240 -2.80 16.28 16.83
C ASP A 240 -2.76 15.30 15.66
N HIS A 241 -1.58 14.92 15.17
CA HIS A 241 -1.39 13.99 14.07
C HIS A 241 -0.54 12.77 14.47
N SER A 242 -0.78 11.61 13.84
CA SER A 242 0.01 10.40 14.04
C SER A 242 0.80 10.03 12.79
N ILE A 243 2.08 9.69 12.98
CA ILE A 243 3.03 9.32 11.92
C ILE A 243 3.74 8.01 12.28
N SER A 244 4.43 7.40 11.33
CA SER A 244 5.26 6.22 11.57
C SER A 244 6.74 6.61 11.49
N LEU A 245 7.50 6.47 12.58
CA LEU A 245 8.96 6.63 12.54
C LEU A 245 9.60 5.33 12.07
N ILE A 246 10.42 5.43 11.01
CA ILE A 246 11.04 4.30 10.31
C ILE A 246 12.57 4.38 10.31
N GLY A 247 13.15 5.32 11.06
CA GLY A 247 14.60 5.51 11.06
C GLY A 247 15.06 6.79 11.71
N TYR A 248 16.37 7.01 11.65
CA TYR A 248 17.06 8.22 12.08
C TYR A 248 18.42 8.32 11.40
N GLY A 249 19.02 9.50 11.40
CA GLY A 249 20.36 9.72 10.87
C GLY A 249 20.92 11.09 11.23
N THR A 250 21.98 11.47 10.52
CA THR A 250 22.57 12.80 10.57
C THR A 250 22.71 13.29 9.14
N ASP A 251 22.21 14.49 8.85
CA ASP A 251 22.29 15.08 7.50
C ASP A 251 23.71 15.61 7.21
N GLU A 252 23.97 16.03 5.97
CA GLU A 252 25.32 16.44 5.54
C GLU A 252 25.88 17.64 6.33
N ASP A 253 25.00 18.49 6.86
CA ASP A 253 25.35 19.65 7.68
C ASP A 253 25.61 19.33 9.16
N GLY A 254 25.45 18.06 9.56
CA GLY A 254 25.62 17.59 10.93
C GLY A 254 24.35 17.62 11.78
N THR A 255 23.19 17.97 11.20
CA THR A 255 21.91 17.98 11.91
C THR A 255 21.36 16.56 12.06
N ASP A 256 21.17 16.14 13.31
CA ASP A 256 20.54 14.86 13.62
C ASP A 256 19.04 14.89 13.32
N TYR A 257 18.51 13.85 12.68
CA TYR A 257 17.10 13.77 12.29
C TYR A 257 16.45 12.43 12.65
N TRP A 258 15.13 12.48 12.83
CA TRP A 258 14.22 11.35 12.72
C TRP A 258 13.74 11.21 11.27
N LEU A 259 13.63 9.99 10.78
CA LEU A 259 13.02 9.69 9.48
C LEU A 259 11.60 9.16 9.70
N GLY A 260 10.61 9.93 9.26
CA GLY A 260 9.20 9.61 9.39
C GLY A 260 8.53 9.31 8.05
N ARG A 261 7.50 8.47 8.09
CA ARG A 261 6.53 8.21 7.02
C ARG A 261 5.20 8.86 7.39
N ASN A 262 4.66 9.65 6.48
CA ASN A 262 3.34 10.28 6.61
C ASN A 262 2.27 9.46 5.89
N SER A 263 1.01 9.88 6.02
CA SER A 263 -0.18 9.24 5.42
C SER A 263 -0.96 10.20 4.52
N TRP A 264 -0.25 11.10 3.83
CA TRP A 264 -0.83 12.14 2.95
C TRP A 264 -0.49 11.91 1.47
N GLY A 265 -0.05 10.70 1.13
CA GLY A 265 0.31 10.31 -0.22
C GLY A 265 1.72 10.67 -0.67
N GLU A 266 2.11 10.12 -1.81
CA GLU A 266 3.49 10.22 -2.34
C GLU A 266 3.84 11.64 -2.81
N TYR A 267 2.85 12.45 -3.19
CA TYR A 267 3.09 13.83 -3.64
C TYR A 267 3.52 14.80 -2.52
N TRP A 268 3.39 14.40 -1.25
CA TRP A 268 3.78 15.23 -0.11
C TRP A 268 5.21 14.91 0.36
N GLY A 269 5.99 15.94 0.69
CA GLY A 269 7.34 15.78 1.23
C GLY A 269 8.29 15.02 0.29
N GLU A 270 9.11 14.14 0.86
CA GLU A 270 10.07 13.31 0.13
C GLU A 270 9.42 11.96 -0.26
N MET A 271 8.50 12.00 -1.22
CA MET A 271 7.74 10.82 -1.67
C MET A 271 6.91 10.19 -0.53
N GLY A 272 6.25 11.03 0.27
CA GLY A 272 5.47 10.65 1.47
C GLY A 272 6.28 10.52 2.76
N PHE A 273 7.59 10.78 2.72
CA PHE A 273 8.48 10.74 3.88
C PHE A 273 8.95 12.15 4.27
N PHE A 274 9.48 12.27 5.49
CA PHE A 274 10.05 13.50 5.99
C PHE A 274 11.23 13.23 6.93
N LYS A 275 12.11 14.22 7.05
CA LYS A 275 13.10 14.29 8.12
C LYS A 275 12.76 15.44 9.06
N ILE A 276 12.90 15.23 10.37
CA ILE A 276 12.65 16.25 11.39
C ILE A 276 13.76 16.23 12.44
N VAL A 277 14.17 17.39 12.96
CA VAL A 277 15.27 17.49 13.95
C VAL A 277 15.02 16.55 15.14
N ARG A 278 16.04 15.76 15.48
CA ARG A 278 16.06 14.79 16.58
C ARG A 278 16.79 15.36 17.80
N GLY A 279 16.30 15.05 19.00
CA GLY A 279 16.92 15.38 20.29
C GLY A 279 16.38 16.64 20.96
N THR A 280 15.51 17.39 20.28
CA THR A 280 14.90 18.64 20.78
C THR A 280 13.41 18.50 21.08
N ASN A 281 12.83 17.31 20.88
CA ASN A 281 11.38 17.09 20.92
C ASN A 281 10.61 18.04 20.00
N ASN A 282 11.14 18.29 18.79
CA ASN A 282 10.54 19.18 17.80
C ASN A 282 9.11 18.74 17.46
N LEU A 283 8.16 19.67 17.46
CA LEU A 283 6.72 19.40 17.31
C LEU A 283 6.13 18.36 18.31
N GLY A 284 6.82 18.09 19.42
CA GLY A 284 6.39 17.09 20.41
C GLY A 284 6.64 15.63 20.00
N ILE A 285 7.35 15.37 18.89
CA ILE A 285 7.48 14.03 18.29
C ILE A 285 8.09 12.95 19.21
N GLU A 286 8.82 13.35 20.25
CA GLU A 286 9.49 12.44 21.20
C GLU A 286 8.68 12.23 22.49
N ALA A 287 7.48 12.80 22.59
CA ALA A 287 6.68 12.80 23.82
C ALA A 287 5.66 11.65 23.89
N ASN A 288 5.24 11.10 22.76
CA ASN A 288 4.27 10.01 22.72
C ASN A 288 4.44 9.14 21.46
N CYS A 289 5.16 8.03 21.62
CA CYS A 289 5.23 6.99 20.61
C CYS A 289 4.80 5.64 21.17
N GLN A 290 4.30 4.78 20.28
CA GLN A 290 3.78 3.46 20.57
C GLN A 290 4.42 2.41 19.67
N TRP A 291 4.61 1.22 20.21
CA TRP A 291 5.14 0.07 19.50
C TRP A 291 4.31 -1.17 19.80
N ALA A 292 4.36 -2.13 18.88
CA ALA A 292 3.76 -3.45 19.04
C ALA A 292 4.69 -4.54 18.49
N VAL A 293 4.49 -5.77 18.95
CA VAL A 293 5.24 -6.96 18.53
C VAL A 293 4.31 -7.86 17.74
N PRO A 294 4.63 -8.18 16.48
CA PRO A 294 3.84 -9.16 15.71
C PRO A 294 3.77 -10.52 16.40
N SER A 295 2.63 -11.21 16.34
CA SER A 295 2.49 -12.55 16.92
C SER A 295 3.36 -13.60 16.21
N ALA A 296 3.99 -14.48 17.00
CA ALA A 296 4.85 -15.55 16.48
C ALA A 296 4.08 -16.78 15.98
N GLU A 297 2.81 -16.99 16.38
CA GLU A 297 1.96 -18.09 15.86
C GLU A 297 1.68 -17.95 14.36
N ASP A 298 1.88 -16.74 13.85
CA ASP A 298 1.79 -16.42 12.45
C ASP A 298 2.96 -17.11 11.70
N ASN A 299 4.15 -17.25 12.28
CA ASN A 299 5.36 -17.78 11.61
C ASN A 299 5.26 -19.25 11.14
N GLU A 300 4.44 -20.10 11.76
CA GLU A 300 4.24 -21.50 11.34
C GLU A 300 2.94 -21.72 10.55
N SER A 301 2.06 -20.72 10.46
CA SER A 301 0.76 -20.80 9.76
C SER A 301 0.74 -20.06 8.42
N TRP A 302 1.85 -19.44 8.00
CA TRP A 302 2.09 -18.84 6.67
C TRP A 302 2.16 -19.84 5.51
N GLY A 303 1.39 -20.92 5.59
CA GLY A 303 1.36 -22.00 4.63
C GLY A 303 0.18 -22.93 4.89
N ASN A 304 -0.95 -22.60 4.27
CA ASN A 304 -2.00 -23.55 3.92
C ASN A 304 -2.57 -24.32 5.13
N LYS A 305 -3.52 -23.72 5.87
CA LYS A 305 -4.52 -24.55 6.56
C LYS A 305 -5.27 -25.27 5.45
N ASN A 306 -4.93 -26.54 5.20
CA ASN A 306 -5.58 -27.42 4.23
C ASN A 306 -7.09 -27.19 4.23
N VAL A 307 -7.58 -26.40 3.27
CA VAL A 307 -9.01 -26.20 3.07
C VAL A 307 -9.52 -27.52 2.50
N LYS A 308 -10.14 -28.33 3.35
CA LYS A 308 -11.06 -29.36 2.86
C LYS A 308 -12.29 -28.60 2.39
N SER A 309 -12.32 -28.22 1.11
CA SER A 309 -13.51 -27.67 0.49
C SER A 309 -14.50 -28.80 0.24
N GLU A 310 -15.37 -29.08 1.21
CA GLU A 310 -16.68 -29.64 0.91
C GLU A 310 -17.66 -28.46 0.91
N GLU A 311 -17.97 -27.91 -0.28
CA GLU A 311 -19.36 -27.68 -0.73
C GLU A 311 -19.46 -27.03 -2.12
N VAL A 312 -20.15 -27.79 -2.98
CA VAL A 312 -20.99 -27.48 -4.14
C VAL A 312 -20.91 -26.07 -4.76
N ALA A 313 -20.21 -25.97 -5.89
CA ALA A 313 -20.46 -24.92 -6.88
C ALA A 313 -21.92 -25.02 -7.37
N VAL A 314 -22.75 -24.03 -7.02
CA VAL A 314 -24.08 -23.87 -7.59
C VAL A 314 -23.91 -23.44 -9.04
N ARG A 315 -24.09 -24.39 -9.98
CA ARG A 315 -24.17 -24.08 -11.41
C ARG A 315 -25.47 -23.30 -11.67
N ASP A 316 -25.33 -22.01 -11.93
CA ASP A 316 -26.40 -21.22 -12.58
C ASP A 316 -26.33 -21.46 -14.11
N PRO A 317 -27.32 -22.16 -14.70
CA PRO A 317 -27.33 -22.44 -16.14
C PRO A 317 -27.59 -21.21 -17.01
N ASP A 318 -27.99 -20.07 -16.44
CA ASP A 318 -28.20 -18.80 -17.15
C ASP A 318 -26.99 -17.84 -17.05
N ARG A 319 -25.86 -18.30 -16.47
CA ARG A 319 -24.60 -17.53 -16.37
C ARG A 319 -24.05 -17.27 -17.77
N LEU A 320 -24.09 -16.01 -18.23
CA LEU A 320 -23.41 -15.55 -19.44
C LEU A 320 -21.93 -15.94 -19.37
N PRO A 321 -21.28 -16.36 -20.48
CA PRO A 321 -19.87 -16.70 -20.49
C PRO A 321 -19.07 -15.57 -19.86
N MET A 322 -18.33 -15.96 -18.83
CA MET A 322 -17.57 -15.15 -17.91
C MET A 322 -16.42 -14.47 -18.64
N TYR A 323 -16.70 -13.32 -19.25
CA TYR A 323 -15.64 -12.44 -19.72
C TYR A 323 -15.30 -11.51 -18.56
N GLY A 324 -14.18 -11.76 -17.87
CA GLY A 324 -13.52 -10.76 -17.05
C GLY A 324 -13.23 -9.56 -17.93
N GLY A 325 -14.14 -8.59 -17.93
CA GLY A 325 -14.20 -7.58 -18.96
C GLY A 325 -14.54 -8.14 -20.36
N LEU A 326 -15.65 -7.71 -20.97
CA LEU A 326 -15.92 -8.06 -22.36
C LEU A 326 -14.78 -7.54 -23.23
N ARG A 327 -14.12 -8.39 -24.02
CA ARG A 327 -13.27 -7.95 -25.14
C ARG A 327 -14.19 -7.29 -26.16
N PRO A 328 -14.20 -5.96 -26.33
CA PRO A 328 -15.15 -5.34 -27.24
C PRO A 328 -14.82 -5.74 -28.68
N SER A 329 -15.85 -6.00 -29.49
CA SER A 329 -15.68 -6.36 -30.89
C SER A 329 -15.12 -5.15 -31.67
N GLY A 330 -13.93 -5.30 -32.26
CA GLY A 330 -13.34 -4.29 -33.16
C GLY A 330 -12.14 -3.51 -32.64
N TYR A 331 -11.39 -4.00 -31.64
CA TYR A 331 -10.15 -3.33 -31.22
C TYR A 331 -9.11 -3.27 -32.37
N GLU A 332 -8.62 -2.06 -32.61
CA GLU A 332 -7.41 -1.80 -33.38
C GLU A 332 -6.22 -2.51 -32.74
N THR A 333 -5.35 -3.08 -33.56
CA THR A 333 -4.02 -3.52 -33.10
C THR A 333 -3.30 -2.32 -32.51
N VAL A 334 -2.98 -2.37 -31.21
CA VAL A 334 -2.13 -1.37 -30.57
C VAL A 334 -0.74 -1.47 -31.19
N GLU A 335 -0.20 -0.36 -31.70
CA GLU A 335 1.16 -0.31 -32.21
C GLU A 335 2.13 -0.58 -31.06
N GLU A 336 3.00 -1.58 -31.23
CA GLU A 336 4.04 -1.90 -30.26
C GLU A 336 5.18 -0.88 -30.40
N HIS A 337 5.66 -0.33 -29.29
CA HIS A 337 6.84 0.51 -29.28
C HIS A 337 7.96 -0.24 -28.56
N VAL A 338 8.77 -0.98 -29.32
CA VAL A 338 9.90 -1.79 -28.82
C VAL A 338 11.21 -1.18 -29.30
N THR A 339 12.06 -0.74 -28.38
CA THR A 339 13.32 -0.08 -28.71
C THR A 339 14.54 -0.94 -28.40
N SER A 340 14.39 -1.92 -27.51
CA SER A 340 15.46 -2.82 -27.09
C SER A 340 15.25 -4.26 -27.61
N PRO A 341 16.32 -5.09 -27.67
CA PRO A 341 16.19 -6.48 -28.13
C PRO A 341 15.24 -7.28 -27.23
N LEU A 342 14.25 -7.94 -27.82
CA LEU A 342 13.30 -8.76 -27.05
C LEU A 342 14.02 -9.94 -26.38
N PRO A 343 13.74 -10.29 -25.11
CA PRO A 343 14.44 -11.34 -24.37
C PRO A 343 14.56 -12.68 -25.09
N HIS A 344 13.51 -13.09 -25.78
CA HIS A 344 13.49 -14.34 -26.55
C HIS A 344 14.37 -14.33 -27.81
N THR A 345 15.07 -13.22 -28.12
CA THR A 345 16.08 -13.14 -29.19
C THR A 345 17.48 -13.49 -28.70
N TYR A 346 17.71 -13.50 -27.39
CA TYR A 346 19.01 -13.81 -26.77
C TYR A 346 18.94 -14.78 -25.58
N LEU A 347 17.74 -15.21 -25.18
CA LEU A 347 17.48 -16.28 -24.22
C LEU A 347 16.61 -17.36 -24.87
N THR A 348 17.05 -18.61 -24.75
CA THR A 348 16.29 -19.80 -25.10
C THR A 348 15.74 -20.46 -23.85
N ALA A 349 14.81 -21.41 -24.00
CA ALA A 349 14.29 -22.16 -22.85
C ALA A 349 15.38 -22.93 -22.09
N ASP A 350 16.44 -23.37 -22.79
CA ASP A 350 17.58 -24.09 -22.20
C ASP A 350 18.50 -23.18 -21.36
N ASP A 351 18.45 -21.87 -21.59
CA ASP A 351 19.21 -20.88 -20.81
C ASP A 351 18.53 -20.51 -19.49
N LEU A 352 17.26 -20.89 -19.30
CA LEU A 352 16.42 -20.50 -18.18
C LEU A 352 16.38 -21.59 -17.10
N PRO A 353 16.24 -21.23 -15.81
CA PRO A 353 16.03 -22.23 -14.77
C PRO A 353 14.69 -22.95 -14.96
N ALA A 354 14.63 -24.20 -14.49
CA ALA A 354 13.41 -25.01 -14.57
C ALA A 354 12.23 -24.40 -13.79
N ALA A 355 12.51 -23.65 -12.73
CA ALA A 355 11.55 -22.89 -11.95
C ALA A 355 12.11 -21.49 -11.68
N PHE A 356 11.24 -20.49 -11.72
CA PHE A 356 11.60 -19.10 -11.43
C PHE A 356 10.39 -18.37 -10.86
N ASP A 357 10.62 -17.61 -9.80
CA ASP A 357 9.58 -16.88 -9.08
C ASP A 357 10.15 -15.54 -8.59
N TRP A 358 9.57 -14.42 -9.01
CA TRP A 358 10.00 -13.10 -8.54
C TRP A 358 9.70 -12.87 -7.05
N ARG A 359 8.83 -13.69 -6.46
CA ARG A 359 8.57 -13.72 -5.02
C ARG A 359 9.71 -14.36 -4.23
N ASP A 360 10.58 -15.11 -4.91
CA ASP A 360 11.72 -15.79 -4.30
C ASP A 360 12.91 -15.87 -5.28
N VAL A 361 13.62 -14.76 -5.42
CA VAL A 361 14.91 -14.72 -6.13
C VAL A 361 16.03 -14.72 -5.11
N ASN A 362 16.58 -15.91 -4.84
CA ASN A 362 17.60 -16.16 -3.81
C ASN A 362 17.13 -15.82 -2.39
N GLY A 363 15.90 -16.20 -2.06
CA GLY A 363 15.29 -15.91 -0.77
C GLY A 363 14.89 -14.44 -0.65
N THR A 364 14.56 -13.76 -1.75
CA THR A 364 14.20 -12.33 -1.77
C THR A 364 12.97 -12.10 -2.64
N ASN A 365 11.97 -11.42 -2.07
CA ASN A 365 10.78 -11.02 -2.78
C ASN A 365 10.95 -9.65 -3.47
N TRP A 366 10.55 -9.60 -4.74
CA TRP A 366 10.61 -8.41 -5.59
C TRP A 366 9.26 -7.91 -6.06
N VAL A 367 8.19 -8.65 -5.80
CA VAL A 367 6.84 -8.21 -6.19
C VAL A 367 6.21 -7.36 -5.10
N THR A 368 5.22 -6.57 -5.51
CA THR A 368 4.38 -5.73 -4.68
C THR A 368 3.24 -6.55 -4.04
N TRP A 369 2.32 -5.87 -3.37
CA TRP A 369 1.18 -6.47 -2.68
C TRP A 369 0.13 -7.04 -3.66
N ASP A 370 -0.67 -7.98 -3.16
CA ASP A 370 -1.80 -8.52 -3.91
C ASP A 370 -2.94 -7.49 -3.99
N LYS A 371 -3.68 -7.48 -5.10
CA LYS A 371 -4.80 -6.54 -5.32
C LYS A 371 -6.11 -7.30 -5.48
N ASN A 372 -7.21 -6.72 -4.99
CA ASN A 372 -8.55 -7.29 -5.15
C ASN A 372 -9.43 -6.36 -6.01
N GLN A 373 -9.81 -6.84 -7.20
CA GLN A 373 -10.63 -6.06 -8.13
C GLN A 373 -12.15 -6.14 -7.84
N HIS A 374 -12.59 -7.08 -6.99
CA HIS A 374 -13.99 -7.36 -6.73
C HIS A 374 -14.61 -6.45 -5.67
N ILE A 375 -13.82 -5.61 -5.00
CA ILE A 375 -14.26 -4.76 -3.88
C ILE A 375 -13.88 -3.30 -4.15
N PRO A 376 -14.60 -2.30 -3.59
CA PRO A 376 -15.79 -2.43 -2.73
C PRO A 376 -17.07 -2.85 -3.48
N GLN A 377 -17.01 -2.88 -4.81
CA GLN A 377 -17.97 -3.55 -5.66
C GLN A 377 -17.26 -4.23 -6.82
N TYR A 378 -17.94 -5.15 -7.49
CA TYR A 378 -17.34 -5.84 -8.63
C TYR A 378 -17.04 -4.86 -9.77
N CYS A 379 -15.79 -4.85 -10.23
CA CYS A 379 -15.35 -4.13 -11.41
C CYS A 379 -14.42 -5.03 -12.25
N GLY A 380 -14.70 -5.13 -13.55
CA GLY A 380 -13.95 -5.91 -14.54
C GLY A 380 -12.60 -5.28 -14.91
N SER A 381 -11.82 -4.84 -13.93
CA SER A 381 -10.58 -4.07 -14.09
C SER A 381 -9.30 -4.92 -14.13
N CYS A 382 -9.40 -6.25 -14.31
CA CYS A 382 -8.25 -7.15 -14.37
C CYS A 382 -7.14 -6.67 -15.32
N TRP A 383 -7.53 -6.02 -16.43
CA TRP A 383 -6.64 -5.44 -17.42
C TRP A 383 -5.77 -4.29 -16.86
N ALA A 384 -6.31 -3.48 -15.95
CA ALA A 384 -5.63 -2.36 -15.30
C ALA A 384 -4.83 -2.84 -14.08
N GLN A 385 -5.44 -3.72 -13.27
CA GLN A 385 -4.81 -4.32 -12.09
C GLN A 385 -3.54 -5.10 -12.49
N GLY A 386 -3.63 -6.00 -13.47
CA GLY A 386 -2.48 -6.79 -13.92
C GLY A 386 -1.35 -5.97 -14.53
N VAL A 387 -1.66 -4.88 -15.25
CA VAL A 387 -0.63 -3.98 -15.82
C VAL A 387 0.04 -3.16 -14.73
N THR A 388 -0.74 -2.56 -13.82
CA THR A 388 -0.19 -1.75 -12.74
C THR A 388 0.62 -2.56 -11.75
N SER A 389 0.20 -3.78 -11.41
CA SER A 389 1.00 -4.70 -10.57
C SER A 389 2.31 -5.09 -11.26
N ALA A 390 2.28 -5.54 -12.52
CA ALA A 390 3.50 -5.91 -13.23
C ALA A 390 4.49 -4.75 -13.37
N LEU A 391 4.00 -3.52 -13.57
CA LEU A 391 4.84 -2.32 -13.62
C LEU A 391 5.40 -1.94 -12.24
N SER A 392 4.59 -2.00 -11.19
CA SER A 392 5.02 -1.72 -9.82
C SER A 392 6.12 -2.70 -9.38
N ASP A 393 5.97 -3.99 -9.72
CA ASP A 393 7.01 -5.02 -9.49
C ASP A 393 8.29 -4.70 -10.25
N ARG A 394 8.18 -4.28 -11.53
CA ARG A 394 9.33 -3.90 -12.35
C ARG A 394 10.05 -2.68 -11.80
N LEU A 395 9.33 -1.69 -11.26
CA LEU A 395 9.92 -0.53 -10.58
C LEU A 395 10.71 -0.97 -9.34
N ASN A 396 10.16 -1.91 -8.54
CA ASN A 396 10.85 -2.46 -7.38
C ASN A 396 12.10 -3.27 -7.75
N ILE A 397 12.06 -4.03 -8.86
CA ILE A 397 13.23 -4.72 -9.42
C ILE A 397 14.28 -3.70 -9.88
N MET A 398 13.85 -2.64 -10.59
CA MET A 398 14.72 -1.58 -11.11
C MET A 398 15.41 -0.78 -10.01
N SER A 399 14.74 -0.53 -8.89
CA SER A 399 15.30 0.20 -7.73
C SER A 399 16.25 -0.66 -6.90
N GLY A 400 16.39 -1.96 -7.20
CA GLY A 400 17.15 -2.88 -6.36
C GLY A 400 16.44 -3.20 -5.04
N GLY A 401 15.13 -2.96 -4.94
CA GLY A 401 14.34 -3.21 -3.74
C GLY A 401 14.63 -2.20 -2.63
N GLN A 402 14.97 -0.97 -3.01
CA GLN A 402 15.31 0.14 -2.13
C GLN A 402 14.37 1.33 -2.34
N GLY A 403 14.25 2.16 -1.31
CA GLY A 403 13.46 3.39 -1.36
C GLY A 403 11.96 3.14 -1.22
N PRO A 404 11.12 4.17 -1.39
CA PRO A 404 9.66 4.05 -1.35
C PRO A 404 9.14 2.99 -2.32
N VAL A 405 8.14 2.21 -1.89
CA VAL A 405 7.43 1.28 -2.77
C VAL A 405 6.40 2.08 -3.56
N VAL A 406 6.43 1.95 -4.89
CA VAL A 406 5.46 2.56 -5.80
C VAL A 406 4.39 1.54 -6.17
N ASN A 407 3.14 1.86 -5.88
CA ASN A 407 1.95 1.06 -6.19
C ASN A 407 1.06 1.85 -7.16
N LEU A 408 1.28 1.69 -8.46
CA LEU A 408 0.58 2.48 -9.49
C LEU A 408 -0.95 2.35 -9.41
N SER A 409 -1.65 3.47 -9.60
CA SER A 409 -3.11 3.54 -9.50
C SER A 409 -3.81 2.87 -10.69
N PRO A 410 -4.50 1.72 -10.50
CA PRO A 410 -5.38 1.19 -11.53
C PRO A 410 -6.62 2.08 -11.75
N GLN A 411 -7.01 2.87 -10.74
CA GLN A 411 -8.18 3.73 -10.80
C GLN A 411 -8.01 4.84 -11.84
N VAL A 412 -6.81 5.42 -11.98
CA VAL A 412 -6.52 6.44 -13.02
C VAL A 412 -6.74 5.85 -14.42
N LEU A 413 -6.29 4.61 -14.67
CA LEU A 413 -6.54 3.96 -15.96
C LEU A 413 -8.04 3.79 -16.24
N ILE A 414 -8.84 3.48 -15.22
CA ILE A 414 -10.30 3.34 -15.35
C ILE A 414 -10.95 4.72 -15.58
N ASN A 415 -10.57 5.73 -14.79
CA ASN A 415 -11.07 7.09 -14.87
C ASN A 415 -10.92 7.65 -16.29
N PHE A 416 -9.74 7.51 -16.90
CA PHE A 416 -9.44 8.07 -18.22
C PHE A 416 -9.71 7.12 -19.38
N ASN A 417 -10.34 5.96 -19.14
CA ASN A 417 -10.50 4.91 -20.15
C ASN A 417 -9.17 4.58 -20.86
N GLY A 418 -8.09 4.53 -20.08
CA GLY A 418 -6.71 4.31 -20.54
C GLY A 418 -6.44 2.92 -21.11
N GLY A 419 -7.47 2.11 -21.28
CA GLY A 419 -7.38 0.75 -21.81
C GLY A 419 -8.69 -0.01 -21.72
N GLY A 420 -9.65 0.53 -20.96
CA GLY A 420 -11.00 0.03 -20.78
C GLY A 420 -11.68 0.69 -19.59
N THR A 421 -12.72 0.06 -19.08
CA THR A 421 -13.54 0.52 -17.94
C THR A 421 -13.74 -0.63 -16.95
N CYS A 422 -14.65 -0.49 -15.98
CA CYS A 422 -15.15 -1.60 -15.17
C CYS A 422 -15.91 -2.66 -15.96
N GLU A 423 -16.20 -2.44 -17.24
CA GLU A 423 -16.79 -3.43 -18.14
C GLU A 423 -15.74 -4.21 -18.94
N GLY A 424 -14.45 -3.97 -18.65
CA GLY A 424 -13.33 -4.63 -19.31
C GLY A 424 -12.41 -3.72 -20.07
N GLY A 425 -11.28 -4.29 -20.49
CA GLY A 425 -10.23 -3.55 -21.17
C GLY A 425 -9.10 -4.44 -21.67
N MET A 426 -8.06 -3.80 -22.20
CA MET A 426 -6.93 -4.47 -22.85
C MET A 426 -5.60 -4.01 -22.23
N PRO A 427 -4.76 -4.93 -21.73
CA PRO A 427 -3.44 -4.59 -21.19
C PRO A 427 -2.56 -3.79 -22.15
N ALA A 428 -2.54 -4.13 -23.44
CA ALA A 428 -1.74 -3.41 -24.44
C ALA A 428 -2.14 -1.92 -24.57
N SER A 429 -3.45 -1.63 -24.50
CA SER A 429 -3.94 -0.25 -24.53
C SER A 429 -3.53 0.52 -23.28
N ALA A 430 -3.52 -0.15 -22.12
CA ALA A 430 -3.04 0.42 -20.85
C ALA A 430 -1.57 0.82 -20.94
N TYR A 431 -0.70 -0.06 -21.45
CA TYR A 431 0.71 0.29 -21.66
C TYR A 431 0.89 1.49 -22.59
N ARG A 432 0.18 1.54 -23.71
CA ARG A 432 0.20 2.72 -24.61
C ARG A 432 -0.27 3.99 -23.91
N TYR A 433 -1.31 3.91 -23.07
CA TYR A 433 -1.77 5.07 -22.30
C TYR A 433 -0.70 5.56 -21.33
N ILE A 434 -0.07 4.65 -20.59
CA ILE A 434 0.98 4.99 -19.61
C ILE A 434 2.22 5.57 -20.31
N GLU A 435 2.55 5.10 -21.51
CA GLU A 435 3.61 5.69 -22.33
C GLU A 435 3.31 7.15 -22.70
N GLN A 436 2.07 7.44 -23.11
CA GLN A 436 1.69 8.74 -23.66
C GLN A 436 1.38 9.78 -22.57
N ASN A 437 0.84 9.34 -21.44
CA ASN A 437 0.27 10.23 -20.42
C ASN A 437 0.94 10.07 -19.06
N GLY A 438 1.48 8.88 -18.76
CA GLY A 438 1.91 8.51 -17.42
C GLY A 438 0.72 8.23 -16.50
N ILE A 439 0.99 7.59 -15.36
CA ILE A 439 0.02 7.43 -14.26
C ILE A 439 0.72 7.62 -12.91
N PRO A 440 0.02 8.13 -11.88
CA PRO A 440 0.57 8.28 -10.55
C PRO A 440 0.45 6.99 -9.72
N ASP A 441 1.03 7.05 -8.52
CA ASP A 441 0.80 6.10 -7.45
C ASP A 441 -0.66 6.11 -6.96
N GLN A 442 -1.13 5.01 -6.38
CA GLN A 442 -2.49 4.86 -5.84
C GLN A 442 -2.84 5.86 -4.73
N THR A 443 -1.85 6.47 -4.10
CA THR A 443 -2.07 7.57 -3.16
C THR A 443 -2.60 8.85 -3.79
N CYS A 444 -2.62 8.96 -5.12
CA CYS A 444 -3.33 10.00 -5.85
C CYS A 444 -4.82 9.67 -6.09
N GLN A 445 -5.12 8.39 -6.30
CA GLN A 445 -6.45 7.86 -6.61
C GLN A 445 -6.53 6.42 -6.12
N VAL A 446 -7.13 6.22 -4.95
CA VAL A 446 -7.40 4.88 -4.42
C VAL A 446 -8.39 4.14 -5.31
N TYR A 447 -8.32 2.81 -5.29
CA TYR A 447 -9.23 2.00 -6.10
C TYR A 447 -10.65 2.05 -5.54
N GLN A 448 -11.54 2.68 -6.31
CA GLN A 448 -12.96 2.84 -5.97
C GLN A 448 -13.86 1.88 -6.75
N ALA A 449 -13.29 1.03 -7.63
CA ALA A 449 -14.01 0.06 -8.47
C ALA A 449 -15.16 0.68 -9.29
N ALA A 450 -14.99 1.92 -9.76
CA ALA A 450 -16.04 2.68 -10.45
C ALA A 450 -15.51 3.45 -11.66
N ASP A 451 -16.36 3.65 -12.66
CA ASP A 451 -16.07 4.47 -13.85
C ASP A 451 -16.29 5.96 -13.53
N LEU A 452 -15.29 6.61 -12.93
CA LEU A 452 -15.42 8.00 -12.46
C LEU A 452 -15.20 9.07 -13.54
N GLY A 453 -14.84 8.69 -14.78
CA GLY A 453 -14.57 9.64 -15.87
C GLY A 453 -15.45 9.49 -17.12
N GLY A 454 -15.02 10.14 -18.20
CA GLY A 454 -15.82 10.53 -19.37
C GLY A 454 -16.45 9.41 -20.23
N ARG A 455 -17.61 8.92 -19.77
CA ARG A 455 -18.89 8.68 -20.49
C ARG A 455 -19.94 8.05 -19.55
N LYS A 456 -19.59 7.77 -18.29
CA LYS A 456 -20.49 7.28 -17.24
C LYS A 456 -20.11 7.67 -15.79
N GLY A 457 -19.66 8.91 -15.53
CA GLY A 457 -19.88 9.49 -14.20
C GLY A 457 -18.81 10.42 -13.65
N ARG A 458 -18.87 11.70 -14.07
CA ARG A 458 -18.11 12.90 -13.66
C ARG A 458 -17.05 13.29 -14.69
N ASP A 459 -17.25 14.44 -15.33
CA ASP A 459 -16.18 15.16 -16.03
C ASP A 459 -15.24 15.70 -14.93
N CYS A 460 -14.24 14.91 -14.54
CA CYS A 460 -13.43 15.12 -13.33
C CYS A 460 -11.97 15.49 -13.61
N ASP A 461 -11.64 15.89 -14.85
CA ASP A 461 -10.34 16.38 -15.35
C ASP A 461 -9.15 16.04 -14.43
N ASP A 462 -8.60 17.03 -13.71
CA ASP A 462 -7.39 16.84 -12.89
C ASP A 462 -7.66 16.10 -11.56
N LEU A 463 -8.87 16.20 -11.02
CA LEU A 463 -9.24 15.54 -9.76
C LEU A 463 -9.18 14.00 -9.91
N CYS A 464 -9.55 13.48 -11.08
CA CYS A 464 -9.47 12.06 -11.39
C CYS A 464 -8.06 11.54 -11.70
N LEU A 465 -7.08 12.43 -11.81
CA LEU A 465 -5.67 12.08 -11.93
C LEU A 465 -5.05 11.97 -10.54
N CYS A 466 -5.21 13.01 -9.72
CA CYS A 466 -4.71 13.01 -8.35
C CYS A 466 -5.53 13.99 -7.50
N GLU A 467 -5.98 13.54 -6.34
CA GLU A 467 -6.73 14.37 -5.42
C GLU A 467 -6.20 14.33 -3.99
N THR A 468 -6.59 15.34 -3.23
CA THR A 468 -6.47 15.38 -1.79
C THR A 468 -7.72 16.02 -1.22
N CYS A 469 -8.22 15.51 -0.10
CA CYS A 469 -9.38 16.08 0.56
C CYS A 469 -9.01 16.68 1.90
N SER A 470 -9.85 17.59 2.39
CA SER A 470 -9.70 18.24 3.69
C SER A 470 -11.06 18.60 4.28
N PRO A 471 -11.17 18.79 5.61
CA PRO A 471 -12.38 19.28 6.23
C PRO A 471 -12.79 20.62 5.61
N ASN A 472 -14.09 20.89 5.59
CA ASN A 472 -14.62 22.19 5.26
C ASN A 472 -15.53 22.72 6.37
N ALA A 473 -15.99 23.96 6.25
CA ALA A 473 -16.82 24.63 7.26
C ALA A 473 -18.14 23.91 7.59
N THR A 474 -18.58 22.96 6.77
CA THR A 474 -19.87 22.25 6.90
C THR A 474 -19.75 20.74 7.08
N SER A 475 -18.58 20.15 6.83
CA SER A 475 -18.36 18.70 6.88
C SER A 475 -16.89 18.43 7.19
N PHE A 476 -16.66 17.69 8.27
CA PHE A 476 -15.35 17.17 8.63
C PHE A 476 -14.97 15.99 7.72
N SER A 477 -15.82 14.97 7.70
CA SER A 477 -15.83 13.89 6.71
C SER A 477 -17.20 13.89 6.01
N PRO A 478 -17.29 13.75 4.68
CA PRO A 478 -16.19 13.50 3.73
C PRO A 478 -15.31 14.72 3.38
N GLY A 479 -15.64 15.92 3.88
CA GLY A 479 -14.86 17.11 3.57
C GLY A 479 -15.01 17.58 2.11
N SER A 480 -13.97 18.20 1.56
CA SER A 480 -13.90 18.64 0.15
C SER A 480 -12.56 18.29 -0.46
N CYS A 481 -12.60 17.83 -1.71
CA CYS A 481 -11.42 17.40 -2.45
C CYS A 481 -11.01 18.42 -3.49
N VAL A 482 -9.71 18.56 -3.68
CA VAL A 482 -9.08 19.39 -4.72
C VAL A 482 -8.08 18.55 -5.49
N ALA A 483 -7.81 18.92 -6.74
CA ALA A 483 -6.77 18.28 -7.52
C ALA A 483 -5.39 18.62 -6.94
N VAL A 484 -4.49 17.64 -6.91
CA VAL A 484 -3.09 17.88 -6.62
C VAL A 484 -2.43 18.38 -7.89
N GLU A 485 -1.78 19.55 -7.82
CA GLU A 485 -1.03 20.10 -8.94
C GLU A 485 0.26 19.31 -9.16
N GLU A 486 0.56 18.95 -10.42
CA GLU A 486 1.80 18.29 -10.84
C GLU A 486 2.21 17.04 -10.00
N PRO A 487 1.32 16.03 -9.86
CA PRO A 487 1.67 14.82 -9.11
C PRO A 487 2.82 14.06 -9.80
N PRO A 488 3.64 13.29 -9.05
CA PRO A 488 4.60 12.37 -9.67
C PRO A 488 3.93 11.40 -10.63
N LEU A 489 4.44 11.31 -11.86
CA LEU A 489 3.91 10.41 -12.89
C LEU A 489 4.97 9.40 -13.34
N TYR A 490 4.53 8.16 -13.48
CA TYR A 490 5.33 7.03 -13.96
C TYR A 490 4.95 6.68 -15.40
N TYR A 491 5.97 6.50 -16.23
CA TYR A 491 5.83 6.22 -17.66
C TYR A 491 6.46 4.87 -18.01
N VAL A 492 5.99 4.27 -19.11
CA VAL A 492 6.71 3.18 -19.77
C VAL A 492 7.44 3.73 -20.98
N SER A 493 8.70 3.32 -21.16
CA SER A 493 9.54 3.76 -22.27
C SER A 493 9.43 2.87 -23.51
N GLU A 494 8.95 1.64 -23.33
CA GLU A 494 8.63 0.69 -24.39
C GLU A 494 7.54 -0.29 -23.94
N HIS A 495 6.77 -0.82 -24.88
CA HIS A 495 5.75 -1.84 -24.66
C HIS A 495 5.53 -2.69 -25.91
N GLY A 496 5.13 -3.94 -25.70
CA GLY A 496 4.86 -4.90 -26.77
C GLY A 496 4.25 -6.19 -26.25
N SER A 497 3.86 -7.07 -27.17
CA SER A 497 3.19 -8.32 -26.84
C SER A 497 4.17 -9.49 -26.78
N VAL A 498 4.00 -10.37 -25.79
CA VAL A 498 4.70 -11.64 -25.70
C VAL A 498 3.70 -12.79 -25.63
N LYS A 499 3.96 -13.88 -26.36
CA LYS A 499 3.09 -15.07 -26.40
C LYS A 499 3.87 -16.35 -26.58
N GLY A 500 3.35 -17.43 -26.01
CA GLY A 500 3.97 -18.75 -26.00
C GLY A 500 4.92 -18.92 -24.82
N ALA A 501 4.91 -20.12 -24.22
CA ALA A 501 5.57 -20.38 -22.95
C ALA A 501 7.05 -19.95 -22.91
N ASP A 502 7.84 -20.33 -23.92
CA ASP A 502 9.29 -20.04 -23.91
C ASP A 502 9.59 -18.54 -24.00
N LYS A 503 8.83 -17.81 -24.82
CA LYS A 503 9.00 -16.36 -24.95
C LYS A 503 8.56 -15.63 -23.69
N MET A 504 7.47 -16.07 -23.08
CA MET A 504 6.97 -15.52 -21.81
C MET A 504 7.96 -15.79 -20.68
N LYS A 505 8.52 -17.00 -20.59
CA LYS A 505 9.58 -17.32 -19.61
C LYS A 505 10.80 -16.42 -19.78
N ALA A 506 11.26 -16.21 -21.02
CA ALA A 506 12.39 -15.33 -21.31
C ALA A 506 12.11 -13.88 -20.89
N GLU A 507 10.89 -13.37 -21.16
CA GLU A 507 10.47 -12.02 -20.76
C GLU A 507 10.42 -11.87 -19.24
N ILE A 508 9.74 -12.79 -18.55
CA ILE A 508 9.61 -12.78 -17.09
C ILE A 508 10.98 -12.81 -16.42
N PHE A 509 11.86 -13.71 -16.85
CA PHE A 509 13.18 -13.87 -16.26
C PHE A 509 14.07 -12.65 -16.47
N ALA A 510 14.07 -12.07 -17.68
CA ALA A 510 14.99 -11.00 -18.01
C ALA A 510 14.53 -9.61 -17.54
N ARG A 511 13.21 -9.37 -17.49
CA ARG A 511 12.65 -8.01 -17.37
C ARG A 511 11.58 -7.85 -16.30
N GLY A 512 11.26 -8.89 -15.53
CA GLY A 512 10.23 -8.81 -14.50
C GLY A 512 8.86 -9.33 -14.96
N PRO A 513 7.87 -9.38 -14.05
CA PRO A 513 6.52 -9.86 -14.31
C PRO A 513 5.85 -9.23 -15.54
N ILE A 514 4.86 -9.91 -16.10
CA ILE A 514 4.12 -9.48 -17.29
C ILE A 514 2.61 -9.51 -17.03
N GLY A 515 1.89 -8.53 -17.58
CA GLY A 515 0.42 -8.58 -17.62
C GLY A 515 -0.05 -9.61 -18.65
N CYS A 516 -0.97 -10.50 -18.27
CA CYS A 516 -1.50 -11.56 -19.13
C CYS A 516 -3.02 -11.62 -19.07
N GLY A 517 -3.64 -11.92 -20.22
CA GLY A 517 -5.04 -12.35 -20.26
C GLY A 517 -5.12 -13.88 -20.20
N ILE A 518 -6.05 -14.41 -19.41
CA ILE A 518 -6.35 -15.84 -19.31
C ILE A 518 -7.88 -16.02 -19.40
N ALA A 519 -8.31 -17.15 -19.95
CA ALA A 519 -9.70 -17.57 -19.80
C ALA A 519 -9.86 -18.08 -18.36
N ALA A 520 -10.60 -17.33 -17.55
CA ALA A 520 -11.00 -17.78 -16.22
C ALA A 520 -12.35 -18.48 -16.39
N ASP A 521 -12.37 -19.81 -16.31
CA ASP A 521 -13.58 -20.61 -16.27
C ASP A 521 -13.98 -20.91 -14.81
N ASP A 522 -15.15 -21.53 -14.61
CA ASP A 522 -15.63 -21.86 -13.25
C ASP A 522 -14.62 -22.71 -12.46
N ALA A 523 -13.82 -23.55 -13.13
CA ALA A 523 -12.82 -24.38 -12.48
C ALA A 523 -11.59 -23.56 -12.06
N PHE A 524 -11.19 -22.56 -12.84
CA PHE A 524 -10.17 -21.59 -12.42
C PHE A 524 -10.67 -20.71 -11.26
N GLU A 525 -11.94 -20.29 -11.24
CA GLU A 525 -12.50 -19.55 -10.08
C GLU A 525 -12.50 -20.39 -8.79
N ALA A 526 -12.72 -21.71 -8.91
CA ALA A 526 -12.69 -22.64 -7.79
C ALA A 526 -11.28 -23.12 -7.40
N TYR A 527 -10.23 -22.57 -8.02
CA TYR A 527 -8.85 -23.00 -7.81
C TYR A 527 -8.36 -22.64 -6.40
N THR A 528 -7.84 -23.65 -5.68
CA THR A 528 -7.34 -23.50 -4.30
C THR A 528 -5.85 -23.81 -4.12
N GLY A 529 -5.15 -24.21 -5.19
CA GLY A 529 -3.71 -24.46 -5.17
C GLY A 529 -3.23 -25.56 -6.13
N GLY A 530 -1.91 -25.62 -6.33
CA GLY A 530 -1.26 -26.61 -7.22
C GLY A 530 -0.92 -26.07 -8.62
N ILE A 531 -1.09 -26.90 -9.65
CA ILE A 531 -0.97 -26.49 -11.05
C ILE A 531 -2.38 -26.63 -11.65
N TYR A 532 -2.93 -25.53 -12.16
CA TYR A 532 -4.19 -25.54 -12.89
C TYR A 532 -3.98 -26.06 -14.31
N GLU A 533 -4.82 -27.00 -14.74
CA GLU A 533 -4.85 -27.53 -16.11
C GLU A 533 -6.31 -27.70 -16.55
N GLU A 534 -6.64 -27.17 -17.72
CA GLU A 534 -7.92 -27.41 -18.41
C GLU A 534 -7.65 -28.23 -19.68
N GLU A 535 -8.40 -29.32 -19.89
CA GLU A 535 -8.33 -30.06 -21.15
C GLU A 535 -8.91 -29.20 -22.28
N LYS A 536 -8.08 -28.91 -23.30
CA LYS A 536 -8.51 -28.18 -24.50
C LYS A 536 -9.73 -28.84 -25.12
N ARG A 537 -10.85 -28.11 -25.19
CA ARG A 537 -12.02 -28.50 -26.00
C ARG A 537 -11.77 -28.37 -27.49
#